data_AF-A0A2I0IZ84-F1
#
_entry.id   AF-A0A2I0IZ84-F1
#
_cell.length_a   1.000
_cell.length_b   1.000
_cell.length_c   1.000
_cell.angle_alpha   90.00
_cell.angle_beta   90.00
_cell.angle_gamma   90.00
#
_symmetry.space_group_name_H-M   'P 1'
#
loop_
_entity.id
_entity.type
_entity.pdbx_description
1 polymer ?
#
loop_
_entity_poly.entity_id
_entity_poly.type
_entity_poly.pdbx_seq_one_letter_code
_entity_poly.pdbx_strand_id
1 'polypeptide(L)'
;MRINNYDVTMVYPEPWCMPRLFTADIAAFYEGYYANKGIKIIKGTVAVGFTADASGEVKEVKLKDGRVLEANIVVVGVGGRPLTTLFKGQVEEEKGGIKVSV
;
A
#
# COMPACT_ATOMS: atom_id res chain seq x y z
N MET A 1 -9.64 8.37 5.62
CA MET A 1 -9.46 7.82 6.99
C MET A 1 -9.19 8.91 8.01
N ARG A 2 -8.09 9.68 7.92
CA ARG A 2 -7.80 10.73 8.93
C ARG A 2 -8.89 11.82 9.04
N ILE A 3 -9.50 12.21 7.92
CA ILE A 3 -10.66 13.14 7.87
C ILE A 3 -11.89 12.57 8.61
N ASN A 4 -12.02 11.25 8.65
CA ASN A 4 -13.08 10.55 9.41
C ASN A 4 -12.66 10.26 10.86
N ASN A 5 -11.66 10.98 11.37
CA ASN A 5 -11.18 10.92 12.75
C ASN A 5 -10.60 9.57 13.22
N TYR A 6 -9.99 8.80 12.31
CA TYR A 6 -9.19 7.61 12.68
C TYR A 6 -7.73 7.98 12.97
N ASP A 7 -7.07 7.23 13.86
CA ASP A 7 -5.60 7.14 13.90
C ASP A 7 -5.13 6.37 12.66
N VAL A 8 -4.15 6.91 11.94
CA VAL A 8 -3.74 6.39 10.64
C VAL A 8 -2.23 6.20 10.63
N THR A 9 -1.82 4.97 10.34
CA THR A 9 -0.44 4.63 10.00
C THR A 9 -0.37 4.13 8.57
N MET A 10 0.46 4.76 7.74
CA MET A 10 0.79 4.30 6.39
C MET A 10 2.06 3.47 6.43
N VAL A 11 2.06 2.32 5.74
CA VAL A 11 3.21 1.41 5.66
C VAL A 11 3.50 1.11 4.19
N TYR A 12 4.76 1.24 3.76
CA TYR A 12 5.19 0.84 2.41
C TYR A 12 6.69 0.50 2.35
N PRO A 13 7.12 -0.38 1.43
CA PRO A 13 8.51 -0.81 1.34
C PRO A 13 9.45 0.23 0.75
N GLU A 14 8.93 1.16 -0.06
CA GLU A 14 9.76 2.10 -0.79
C GLU A 14 10.34 3.23 0.10
N PRO A 15 11.45 3.86 -0.32
CA PRO A 15 12.07 4.94 0.46
C PRO A 15 11.21 6.20 0.59
N TRP A 16 10.23 6.39 -0.30
CA TRP A 16 9.27 7.49 -0.27
C TRP A 16 7.95 7.13 -0.99
N CYS A 17 6.91 7.92 -0.75
CA CYS A 17 5.58 7.70 -1.35
C CYS A 17 5.52 8.02 -2.86
N MET A 18 4.64 7.33 -3.62
CA MET A 18 4.53 7.48 -5.09
C MET A 18 5.86 7.30 -5.85
N PRO A 19 6.61 6.21 -5.61
CA PRO A 19 8.00 6.03 -6.07
C PRO A 19 8.16 5.94 -7.60
N ARG A 20 7.07 5.68 -8.34
CA ARG A 20 7.08 5.60 -9.80
C ARG A 20 6.91 6.96 -10.50
N LEU A 21 6.65 8.02 -9.73
CA LEU A 21 6.36 9.35 -10.27
C LEU A 21 7.08 10.47 -9.50
N PHE A 22 7.07 10.43 -8.17
CA PHE A 22 7.64 11.51 -7.37
C PHE A 22 9.16 11.36 -7.22
N THR A 23 9.84 12.51 -7.24
CA THR A 23 11.21 12.64 -6.73
C THR A 23 11.19 12.65 -5.19
N ALA A 24 12.35 12.44 -4.57
CA ALA A 24 12.48 12.44 -3.11
C ALA A 24 11.99 13.76 -2.49
N ASP A 25 12.31 14.92 -3.07
CA ASP A 25 11.92 16.22 -2.53
C ASP A 25 10.40 16.44 -2.58
N ILE A 26 9.76 16.07 -3.70
CA ILE A 26 8.30 16.14 -3.84
C ILE A 26 7.64 15.22 -2.80
N ALA A 27 8.14 14.00 -2.65
CA ALA A 27 7.60 13.06 -1.70
C ALA A 27 7.80 13.51 -0.25
N ALA A 28 8.97 14.09 0.09
CA ALA A 28 9.25 14.65 1.41
C ALA A 28 8.25 15.76 1.78
N PHE A 29 7.87 16.61 0.83
CA PHE A 29 6.82 17.61 1.05
C PHE A 29 5.48 16.95 1.45
N TYR A 30 5.01 15.96 0.70
CA TYR A 30 3.73 15.29 0.99
C TYR A 30 3.78 14.45 2.27
N GLU A 31 4.88 13.75 2.52
CA GLU A 31 5.07 12.98 3.75
C GLU A 31 5.05 13.90 4.97
N GLY A 32 5.74 15.04 4.91
CA GLY A 32 5.69 16.06 5.96
C GLY A 32 4.30 16.67 6.11
N TYR A 33 3.61 16.93 5.00
CA TYR A 33 2.22 17.42 5.01
C TYR A 33 1.26 16.44 5.69
N TYR A 34 1.39 15.14 5.41
CA TYR A 34 0.59 14.11 6.07
C TYR A 34 0.95 13.93 7.55
N ALA A 35 2.23 13.97 7.89
CA ALA A 35 2.69 13.93 9.27
C ALA A 35 2.14 15.10 10.09
N ASN A 36 2.11 16.31 9.53
CA ASN A 36 1.49 17.50 10.14
C ASN A 36 -0.02 17.36 10.36
N LYS A 37 -0.69 16.47 9.62
CA LYS A 37 -2.10 16.09 9.84
C LYS A 37 -2.26 14.94 10.84
N GLY A 38 -1.18 14.48 11.46
CA GLY A 38 -1.15 13.39 12.44
C GLY A 38 -1.14 11.99 11.83
N ILE A 39 -0.77 11.83 10.57
CA ILE A 39 -0.60 10.51 9.94
C ILE A 39 0.81 10.01 10.23
N LYS A 40 0.92 8.81 10.80
CA LYS A 40 2.21 8.13 11.01
C LYS A 40 2.64 7.46 9.70
N ILE A 41 3.92 7.59 9.34
CA ILE A 41 4.45 7.00 8.11
C ILE A 41 5.60 6.08 8.47
N ILE A 42 5.51 4.83 8.02
CA ILE A 42 6.52 3.79 8.22
C ILE A 42 6.98 3.31 6.84
N LYS A 43 8.25 3.58 6.53
CA LYS A 43 8.87 3.28 5.23
C LYS A 43 9.84 2.11 5.36
N GLY A 44 10.26 1.53 4.23
CA GLY A 44 11.32 0.52 4.20
C GLY A 44 10.93 -0.86 4.74
N THR A 45 9.63 -1.14 4.89
CA THR A 45 9.14 -2.38 5.48
C THR A 45 7.82 -2.81 4.86
N VAL A 46 7.42 -4.04 5.12
CA VAL A 46 6.17 -4.63 4.61
C VAL A 46 5.41 -5.32 5.74
N ALA A 47 4.09 -5.42 5.60
CA ALA A 47 3.32 -6.35 6.41
C ALA A 47 3.72 -7.79 6.04
N VAL A 48 4.00 -8.61 7.06
CA VAL A 48 4.32 -10.04 6.92
C VAL A 48 3.22 -10.94 7.47
N GLY A 49 2.23 -10.37 8.16
CA GLY A 49 1.07 -11.09 8.64
C GLY A 49 0.09 -10.19 9.38
N PHE A 50 -1.10 -10.74 9.58
CA PHE A 50 -2.18 -10.13 10.35
C PHE A 50 -2.59 -11.11 11.44
N THR A 51 -2.93 -10.59 12.62
CA THR A 51 -3.61 -11.36 13.65
C THR A 51 -5.07 -10.94 13.71
N ALA A 52 -5.92 -11.88 14.09
CA ALA A 52 -7.33 -11.64 14.32
C ALA A 52 -7.68 -11.84 15.80
N ASP A 53 -8.72 -11.17 16.25
CA ASP A 53 -9.31 -11.41 17.56
C ASP A 53 -10.18 -12.69 17.58
N ALA A 54 -10.87 -12.94 18.69
CA ALA A 54 -11.71 -14.13 18.86
C ALA A 54 -12.94 -14.14 17.92
N SER A 55 -13.37 -12.98 17.41
CA SER A 55 -14.43 -12.84 16.41
C SER A 55 -13.94 -12.99 14.97
N GLY A 56 -12.63 -13.08 14.75
CA GLY A 56 -12.03 -13.15 13.42
C GLY A 56 -11.81 -11.78 12.77
N GLU A 57 -12.01 -10.68 13.50
CA GLU A 57 -11.71 -9.32 13.02
C GLU A 57 -10.22 -9.02 13.17
N VAL A 58 -9.67 -8.20 12.27
CA VAL A 58 -8.25 -7.81 12.34
C VAL A 58 -7.96 -7.07 13.64
N LYS A 59 -6.87 -7.44 14.29
CA LYS A 59 -6.41 -6.83 15.54
C LYS A 59 -5.03 -6.20 15.40
N GLU A 60 -4.10 -6.89 14.73
CA GLU A 60 -2.73 -6.40 14.60
C GLU A 60 -2.15 -6.68 13.21
N VAL A 61 -1.23 -5.81 12.79
CA VAL A 61 -0.40 -5.95 11.60
C VAL A 61 1.05 -6.17 12.03
N LYS A 62 1.64 -7.31 11.64
CA LYS A 62 3.05 -7.64 11.89
C LYS A 62 3.89 -7.12 10.73
N LEU A 63 4.93 -6.33 11.02
CA LEU A 63 5.85 -5.80 10.01
C LEU A 63 7.14 -6.63 9.95
N LYS A 64 7.78 -6.64 8.78
CA LYS A 64 9.02 -7.40 8.52
C LYS A 64 10.17 -7.00 9.44
N ASP A 65 10.20 -5.75 9.88
CA ASP A 65 11.21 -5.21 10.80
C ASP A 65 10.93 -5.51 12.28
N GLY A 66 9.91 -6.31 12.58
CA GLY A 66 9.58 -6.75 13.93
C GLY A 66 8.56 -5.88 14.66
N ARG A 67 8.18 -4.71 14.11
CA ARG A 67 7.08 -3.91 14.68
C ARG A 67 5.75 -4.62 14.57
N VAL A 68 4.88 -4.39 15.56
CA VAL A 68 3.48 -4.81 15.56
C VAL A 68 2.62 -3.56 15.73
N LEU A 69 1.67 -3.37 14.82
CA LEU A 69 0.75 -2.24 14.85
C LEU A 69 -0.65 -2.74 15.21
N GLU A 70 -1.28 -2.15 16.22
CA GLU A 70 -2.70 -2.37 16.48
C GLU A 70 -3.54 -1.71 15.38
N ALA A 71 -4.53 -2.42 14.85
CA ALA A 71 -5.41 -1.92 13.81
C ALA A 71 -6.76 -2.63 13.83
N ASN A 72 -7.85 -1.86 13.92
CA ASN A 72 -9.22 -2.38 13.75
C ASN A 72 -9.66 -2.39 12.28
N ILE A 73 -9.01 -1.59 11.43
CA ILE A 73 -9.27 -1.52 9.99
C ILE A 73 -7.94 -1.50 9.24
N VAL A 74 -7.79 -2.37 8.25
CA VAL A 74 -6.66 -2.38 7.32
C VAL A 74 -7.17 -2.09 5.91
N VAL A 75 -6.66 -1.03 5.28
CA VAL A 75 -6.95 -0.72 3.88
C VAL A 75 -5.71 -1.00 3.04
N VAL A 76 -5.85 -1.87 2.05
CA VAL A 76 -4.74 -2.35 1.21
C VAL A 76 -4.79 -1.70 -0.17
N GLY A 77 -3.76 -0.92 -0.49
CA GLY A 77 -3.57 -0.30 -1.81
C GLY A 77 -2.18 -0.61 -2.36
N VAL A 78 -1.98 -1.82 -2.90
CA VAL A 78 -0.66 -2.33 -3.35
C VAL A 78 -0.53 -2.46 -4.87
N GLY A 79 -1.36 -1.73 -5.61
CA GLY A 79 -1.42 -1.75 -7.07
C GLY A 79 -2.45 -2.72 -7.63
N GLY A 80 -2.61 -2.65 -8.95
CA GLY A 80 -3.51 -3.51 -9.72
C GLY A 80 -2.75 -4.34 -10.75
N ARG A 81 -3.42 -5.38 -11.26
CA ARG A 81 -2.95 -6.17 -12.41
C ARG A 81 -4.04 -6.14 -13.48
N PRO A 82 -3.70 -5.93 -14.77
CA PRO A 82 -4.66 -6.07 -15.86
C PRO A 82 -5.33 -7.46 -15.83
N LEU A 83 -6.65 -7.50 -16.03
CA LEU A 83 -7.43 -8.73 -16.00
C LEU A 83 -7.46 -9.38 -17.39
N THR A 84 -6.33 -9.97 -17.82
CA THR A 84 -6.18 -10.55 -19.17
C THR A 84 -6.53 -12.03 -19.27
N THR A 85 -6.86 -12.69 -18.15
CA THR A 85 -7.00 -14.16 -18.05
C THR A 85 -7.93 -14.77 -19.10
N LEU A 86 -9.03 -14.09 -19.44
CA LEU A 86 -10.02 -14.58 -20.42
C LEU A 86 -9.43 -14.76 -21.83
N PHE A 87 -8.37 -14.04 -22.18
CA PHE A 87 -7.76 -14.03 -23.51
C PHE A 87 -6.34 -14.62 -23.52
N LYS A 88 -5.90 -15.21 -22.41
CA LYS A 88 -4.54 -15.73 -22.28
C LYS A 88 -4.27 -16.81 -23.32
N GLY A 89 -3.18 -16.65 -24.08
CA GLY A 89 -2.79 -17.54 -25.18
C GLY A 89 -3.63 -17.39 -26.46
N GLN A 90 -4.60 -16.46 -26.49
CA GLN A 90 -5.44 -16.19 -27.67
C GLN A 90 -5.06 -14.88 -28.37
N VAL A 91 -4.42 -13.95 -27.66
CA VAL A 91 -3.97 -12.65 -28.19
C VAL A 91 -2.52 -12.41 -27.81
N GLU A 92 -1.85 -11.52 -28.53
CA GLU A 92 -0.50 -11.08 -28.17
C GLU A 92 -0.56 -10.25 -26.88
N GLU A 93 0.29 -10.59 -25.91
CA GLU A 93 0.41 -9.88 -24.64
C GLU A 93 1.79 -9.17 -24.57
N GLU A 94 1.82 -7.93 -24.12
CA GLU A 94 3.06 -7.15 -23.96
C GLU A 94 2.97 -6.30 -22.68
N LYS A 95 4.09 -6.17 -21.94
CA LYS A 95 4.21 -5.34 -20.72
C LYS A 95 3.10 -5.55 -19.68
N GLY A 96 2.57 -6.77 -19.61
CA GLY A 96 1.53 -7.16 -18.66
C GLY A 96 0.08 -6.87 -19.07
N GLY A 97 -0.15 -6.43 -20.31
CA GLY A 97 -1.49 -6.22 -20.88
C GLY A 97 -1.65 -6.89 -22.25
N ILE A 98 -2.85 -6.76 -22.83
CA ILE A 98 -3.12 -7.17 -24.23
C ILE A 98 -2.50 -6.13 -25.16
N LYS A 99 -1.69 -6.57 -26.12
CA LYS A 99 -1.09 -5.68 -27.11
C LYS A 99 -2.15 -5.18 -28.09
N VAL A 100 -2.10 -3.89 -28.38
CA VAL A 100 -2.98 -3.22 -29.35
C VAL A 100 -2.15 -2.53 -30.43
N SER A 101 -2.75 -2.30 -31.60
CA SER A 101 -2.11 -1.53 -32.67
C SER A 101 -1.90 -0.07 -32.23
N VAL A 102 -0.76 0.49 -32.62
CA VAL A 102 -0.44 1.92 -32.50
C VAL A 102 -0.86 2.69 -33.75
#